data_AF-Q03XF0-F1
#
_entry.id   AF-Q03XF0-F1
#
_cell.length_a   1.000
_cell.length_b   1.000
_cell.length_c   1.000
_cell.angle_alpha   90.00
_cell.angle_beta   90.00
_cell.angle_gamma   90.00
#
_symmetry.space_group_name_H-M   'P 1'
#
loop_
_entity.id
_entity.type
_entity.pdbx_description
1 polymer ?
#
loop_
_entity_poly.entity_id
_entity_poly.type
_entity_poly.pdbx_seq_one_letter_code
_entity_poly.pdbx_strand_id
1 'polypeptide(L)'
;MQREEQLIIIGNGFDLNNGLNSSFKDFFEWVNTGLDETSQRVWNSNFWNEVFQVVKLSDPTWFDVEKQIGGVIKYLQQEFAREEYLKPTFKDDFGHVKSGLFRHIIEKSEKIYFSAEYDTNLTLNQSILHLIATNANFIGDVRRLPTSVDEIMKSLFSQLTYLEKLLNMYLLQEIDKNPEYSKITQQKIFTLSKLAIDKSDYRVKVLSFNYTPIKFDPDTHTLPIIVKNVHGELTPAVRGDSNIILGIDQSLLFSDGNVQFSIVEFTKTYRTLFLQKHVTVTESSFINKHIKVVKFYGHSLGSADYSYFQSIFDELDIYNREVYLFFYYSNYDEVDRGPEQYERVYQLMSDYGMSMQNVSQGKNLLHKMQLENRISITPLT
;
A
#
# COMPACT_ATOMS: atom_id res chain seq x y z
N MET A 1 6.45 32.14 20.52
CA MET A 1 6.72 31.88 19.09
C MET A 1 6.41 30.43 18.83
N GLN A 2 5.66 30.13 17.77
CA GLN A 2 5.37 28.75 17.38
C GLN A 2 6.65 28.14 16.79
N ARG A 3 7.06 26.98 17.30
CA ARG A 3 8.33 26.31 16.97
C ARG A 3 8.29 25.78 15.54
N GLU A 4 9.36 25.94 14.77
CA GLU A 4 9.46 25.36 13.41
C GLU A 4 9.39 23.82 13.48
N GLU A 5 8.81 23.20 12.46
CA GLU A 5 8.59 21.76 12.40
C GLU A 5 9.35 21.12 11.23
N GLN A 6 9.76 19.87 11.42
CA GLN A 6 10.30 19.03 10.35
C GLN A 6 9.48 17.75 10.24
N LEU A 7 9.34 17.26 9.01
CA LEU A 7 8.66 16.02 8.68
C LEU A 7 9.68 15.00 8.17
N ILE A 8 9.73 13.83 8.80
CA ILE A 8 10.49 12.68 8.33
C ILE A 8 9.48 11.67 7.79
N ILE A 9 9.62 11.29 6.53
CA ILE A 9 8.82 10.27 5.87
C ILE A 9 9.69 9.05 5.70
N ILE A 10 9.24 7.92 6.24
CA ILE A 10 9.95 6.64 6.13
C ILE A 10 9.08 5.60 5.43
N GLY A 11 9.74 4.69 4.70
CA GLY A 11 9.12 3.52 4.11
C GLY A 11 10.00 2.28 4.27
N ASN A 12 9.62 1.16 3.63
CA ASN A 12 10.09 -0.18 3.98
C ASN A 12 11.62 -0.35 3.95
N GLY A 13 12.31 0.40 3.09
CA GLY A 13 13.78 0.45 3.05
C GLY A 13 14.43 0.91 4.37
N PHE A 14 13.71 1.62 5.23
CA PHE A 14 14.18 1.96 6.58
C PHE A 14 14.26 0.71 7.46
N ASP A 15 13.28 -0.18 7.38
CA ASP A 15 13.27 -1.43 8.16
C ASP A 15 14.35 -2.39 7.65
N LEU A 16 14.46 -2.54 6.34
CA LEU A 16 15.51 -3.32 5.68
C LEU A 16 16.91 -2.83 6.09
N ASN A 17 17.16 -1.51 6.05
CA ASN A 17 18.44 -0.95 6.46
C ASN A 17 18.71 -1.10 7.97
N ASN A 18 17.68 -1.29 8.79
CA ASN A 18 17.79 -1.57 10.21
C ASN A 18 17.87 -3.08 10.53
N GLY A 19 18.05 -3.92 9.51
CA GLY A 19 18.29 -5.37 9.64
C GLY A 19 17.01 -6.21 9.73
N LEU A 20 15.83 -5.63 9.51
CA LEU A 20 14.58 -6.37 9.54
C LEU A 20 14.22 -6.86 8.14
N ASN A 21 14.03 -8.17 7.97
CA ASN A 21 13.54 -8.75 6.71
C ASN A 21 12.06 -8.41 6.56
N SER A 22 11.80 -7.28 5.91
CA SER A 22 10.47 -6.67 5.82
C SER A 22 9.99 -6.57 4.38
N SER A 23 10.73 -7.15 3.42
CA SER A 23 10.29 -7.15 2.03
C SER A 23 9.16 -8.15 1.82
N PHE A 24 8.31 -7.89 0.81
CA PHE A 24 7.30 -8.88 0.41
C PHE A 24 7.94 -10.20 -0.05
N LYS A 25 9.16 -10.16 -0.60
CA LYS A 25 9.90 -11.36 -0.99
C LYS A 25 10.17 -12.25 0.24
N ASP A 26 10.74 -11.68 1.30
CA ASP A 26 11.04 -12.40 2.53
C ASP A 26 9.75 -12.93 3.21
N PHE A 27 8.69 -12.12 3.18
CA PHE A 27 7.37 -12.53 3.66
C PHE A 27 6.82 -13.74 2.89
N PHE A 28 6.85 -13.74 1.56
CA PHE A 28 6.36 -14.88 0.78
C PHE A 28 7.25 -16.12 0.89
N GLU A 29 8.55 -15.96 1.14
CA GLU A 29 9.44 -17.08 1.51
C GLU A 29 9.05 -17.68 2.86
N TRP A 30 8.75 -16.85 3.86
CA TRP A 30 8.21 -17.29 5.14
C TRP A 30 6.85 -17.97 5.00
N VAL A 31 5.95 -17.45 4.17
CA VAL A 31 4.64 -18.08 3.93
C VAL A 31 4.76 -19.52 3.41
N ASN A 32 5.83 -19.87 2.68
CA ASN A 32 6.03 -21.23 2.16
C ASN A 32 6.61 -22.20 3.20
N THR A 33 7.18 -21.70 4.30
CA THR A 33 8.02 -22.52 5.21
C THR A 33 7.67 -22.37 6.69
N GLY A 34 7.06 -21.26 7.08
CA GLY A 34 6.82 -20.84 8.46
C GLY A 34 5.36 -20.95 8.92
N LEU A 35 4.43 -21.37 8.05
CA LEU A 35 3.03 -21.59 8.42
C LEU A 35 2.80 -22.99 9.00
N ASP A 36 1.86 -23.09 9.96
CA ASP A 36 1.32 -24.38 10.37
C ASP A 36 0.47 -25.01 9.24
N GLU A 37 0.23 -26.33 9.32
CA GLU A 37 -0.48 -27.08 8.27
C GLU A 37 -1.89 -26.53 7.95
N THR A 38 -2.59 -25.99 8.95
CA THR A 38 -3.94 -25.45 8.76
C THR A 38 -3.88 -24.11 8.04
N SER A 39 -3.02 -23.21 8.53
CA SER A 39 -2.79 -21.90 7.92
C SER A 39 -2.26 -22.02 6.49
N GLN A 40 -1.39 -22.98 6.22
CA GLN A 40 -0.88 -23.28 4.88
C GLN A 40 -2.00 -23.75 3.94
N ARG A 41 -2.90 -24.62 4.41
CA ARG A 41 -4.04 -25.09 3.60
C ARG A 41 -4.98 -23.95 3.23
N VAL A 42 -5.28 -23.06 4.18
CA VAL A 42 -6.11 -21.87 3.93
C VAL A 42 -5.41 -20.92 2.95
N TRP A 43 -4.10 -20.69 3.13
CA TRP A 43 -3.33 -19.86 2.20
C TRP A 43 -3.26 -20.44 0.78
N ASN A 44 -3.06 -21.76 0.64
CA ASN A 44 -3.02 -22.43 -0.66
C ASN A 44 -4.34 -22.34 -1.43
N SER A 45 -5.45 -22.11 -0.74
CA SER A 45 -6.78 -21.90 -1.34
C SER A 45 -7.18 -20.41 -1.40
N ASN A 46 -6.27 -19.50 -1.01
CA ASN A 46 -6.53 -18.07 -1.04
C ASN A 46 -6.40 -17.50 -2.46
N PHE A 47 -7.38 -16.70 -2.85
CA PHE A 47 -7.47 -16.02 -4.14
C PHE A 47 -6.20 -15.25 -4.47
N TRP A 48 -5.69 -14.46 -3.52
CA TRP A 48 -4.54 -13.60 -3.76
C TRP A 48 -3.26 -14.42 -3.95
N ASN A 49 -3.13 -15.57 -3.26
CA ASN A 49 -2.02 -16.49 -3.50
C ASN A 49 -1.98 -16.94 -4.97
N GLU A 50 -3.11 -17.40 -5.51
CA GLU A 50 -3.19 -17.85 -6.90
C GLU A 50 -2.87 -16.73 -7.89
N VAL A 51 -3.41 -15.52 -7.65
CA VAL A 51 -3.06 -14.33 -8.44
C VAL A 51 -1.55 -14.10 -8.42
N PHE A 52 -0.91 -14.10 -7.25
CA PHE A 52 0.53 -13.87 -7.14
C PHE A 52 1.34 -14.97 -7.82
N GLN A 53 0.93 -16.24 -7.75
CA GLN A 53 1.62 -17.32 -8.47
C GLN A 53 1.56 -17.11 -9.99
N VAL A 54 0.41 -16.71 -10.53
CA VAL A 54 0.26 -16.43 -11.97
C VAL A 54 1.09 -15.23 -12.39
N VAL A 55 1.00 -14.12 -11.65
CA VAL A 55 1.78 -12.91 -11.93
C VAL A 55 3.27 -13.20 -11.88
N LYS A 56 3.73 -13.97 -10.89
CA LYS A 56 5.14 -14.36 -10.71
C LYS A 56 5.74 -15.08 -11.93
N LEU A 57 4.94 -15.79 -12.71
CA LEU A 57 5.38 -16.44 -13.96
C LEU A 57 5.66 -15.45 -15.10
N SER A 58 5.12 -14.23 -15.02
CA SER A 58 5.04 -13.30 -16.16
C SER A 58 5.60 -11.90 -15.88
N ASP A 59 5.63 -11.45 -14.62
CA ASP A 59 6.08 -10.12 -14.21
C ASP A 59 7.20 -10.23 -13.15
N PRO A 60 8.43 -9.77 -13.46
CA PRO A 60 9.52 -9.78 -12.48
C PRO A 60 9.26 -8.86 -11.27
N THR A 61 8.31 -7.93 -11.38
CA THR A 61 7.87 -7.02 -10.31
C THR A 61 6.64 -7.52 -9.54
N TRP A 62 6.34 -8.83 -9.62
CA TRP A 62 5.17 -9.45 -8.96
C TRP A 62 5.08 -9.17 -7.44
N PHE A 63 6.22 -8.91 -6.79
CA PHE A 63 6.32 -8.63 -5.37
C PHE A 63 5.77 -7.24 -4.97
N ASP A 64 5.42 -6.39 -5.93
CA ASP A 64 4.64 -5.17 -5.70
C ASP A 64 3.16 -5.53 -5.49
N VAL A 65 2.85 -6.00 -4.28
CA VAL A 65 1.53 -6.54 -3.89
C VAL A 65 0.40 -5.55 -4.18
N GLU A 66 0.59 -4.27 -3.86
CA GLU A 66 -0.46 -3.25 -4.01
C GLU A 66 -0.72 -2.91 -5.49
N LYS A 67 0.32 -2.89 -6.33
CA LYS A 67 0.16 -2.79 -7.78
C LYS A 67 -0.66 -3.96 -8.33
N GLN A 68 -0.38 -5.19 -7.87
CA GLN A 68 -1.13 -6.37 -8.33
C GLN A 68 -2.60 -6.33 -7.88
N ILE A 69 -2.87 -5.94 -6.63
CA ILE A 69 -4.24 -5.71 -6.14
C ILE A 69 -4.92 -4.64 -6.99
N GLY A 70 -4.24 -3.52 -7.26
CA GLY A 70 -4.75 -2.45 -8.13
C GLY A 70 -5.12 -2.92 -9.53
N GLY A 71 -4.28 -3.79 -10.13
CA GLY A 71 -4.55 -4.40 -11.44
C GLY A 71 -5.83 -5.25 -11.43
N VAL A 72 -5.99 -6.12 -10.43
CA VAL A 72 -7.19 -6.96 -10.27
C VAL A 72 -8.42 -6.09 -10.06
N ILE A 73 -8.38 -5.11 -9.16
CA ILE A 73 -9.53 -4.24 -8.86
C ILE A 73 -9.91 -3.40 -10.08
N LYS A 74 -8.93 -2.86 -10.82
CA LYS A 74 -9.19 -2.15 -12.08
C LYS A 74 -9.85 -3.06 -13.11
N TYR A 75 -9.38 -4.29 -13.27
CA TYR A 75 -9.98 -5.27 -14.18
C TYR A 75 -11.44 -5.57 -13.79
N LEU A 76 -11.69 -5.85 -12.50
CA LEU A 76 -13.03 -6.13 -12.00
C LEU A 76 -13.98 -4.95 -12.18
N GLN A 77 -13.54 -3.73 -11.89
CA GLN A 77 -14.32 -2.51 -12.16
C GLN A 77 -14.74 -2.42 -13.64
N GLN A 78 -13.83 -2.70 -14.57
CA GLN A 78 -14.12 -2.66 -16.01
C GLN A 78 -15.10 -3.73 -16.44
N GLU A 79 -14.97 -4.95 -15.89
CA GLU A 79 -15.92 -6.02 -16.15
C GLU A 79 -17.29 -5.67 -15.57
N PHE A 80 -17.38 -5.20 -14.33
CA PHE A 80 -18.66 -4.88 -13.69
C PHE A 80 -19.39 -3.68 -14.29
N ALA A 81 -18.66 -2.75 -14.93
CA ALA A 81 -19.24 -1.60 -15.61
C ALA A 81 -19.96 -1.94 -16.94
N ARG A 82 -19.80 -3.15 -17.48
CA ARG A 82 -20.46 -3.50 -18.76
C ARG A 82 -21.98 -3.66 -18.57
N GLU A 83 -22.74 -2.95 -19.40
CA GLU A 83 -24.22 -2.92 -19.36
C GLU A 83 -24.90 -4.29 -19.44
N GLU A 84 -24.23 -5.28 -20.05
CA GLU A 84 -24.70 -6.66 -20.19
C GLU A 84 -24.93 -7.36 -18.84
N TYR A 85 -24.33 -6.84 -17.75
CA TYR A 85 -24.41 -7.43 -16.40
C TYR A 85 -25.36 -6.70 -15.44
N LEU A 86 -25.85 -5.51 -15.81
CA LEU A 86 -26.77 -4.70 -14.99
C LEU A 86 -28.24 -5.13 -15.13
N LYS A 87 -28.54 -6.08 -16.03
CA LYS A 87 -29.89 -6.65 -16.19
C LYS A 87 -30.07 -7.89 -15.29
N PRO A 88 -31.16 -8.01 -14.51
CA PRO A 88 -31.48 -9.25 -13.82
C PRO A 88 -31.83 -10.31 -14.87
N THR A 89 -31.63 -11.62 -14.73
CA THR A 89 -31.05 -12.52 -13.73
C THR A 89 -31.53 -13.88 -14.20
N PHE A 90 -30.66 -14.88 -14.37
CA PHE A 90 -31.17 -16.23 -14.61
C PHE A 90 -31.58 -16.84 -13.28
N LYS A 91 -32.64 -17.65 -13.30
CA LYS A 91 -32.91 -18.56 -12.19
C LYS A 91 -32.00 -19.76 -12.36
N ASP A 92 -31.22 -20.08 -11.34
CA ASP A 92 -30.58 -21.41 -11.29
C ASP A 92 -31.65 -22.51 -11.24
N ASP A 93 -31.24 -23.77 -11.35
CA ASP A 93 -32.15 -24.93 -11.30
C ASP A 93 -32.93 -25.04 -9.97
N PHE A 94 -32.58 -24.21 -8.98
CA PHE A 94 -33.20 -24.12 -7.66
C PHE A 94 -34.07 -22.86 -7.50
N GLY A 95 -34.19 -22.03 -8.54
CA GLY A 95 -35.04 -20.84 -8.56
C GLY A 95 -34.40 -19.57 -7.99
N HIS A 96 -33.11 -19.60 -7.61
CA HIS A 96 -32.41 -18.42 -7.12
C HIS A 96 -32.04 -17.49 -8.26
N VAL A 97 -32.30 -16.20 -8.03
CA VAL A 97 -31.99 -15.10 -8.93
C VAL A 97 -30.48 -14.84 -8.88
N LYS A 98 -29.75 -15.17 -9.96
CA LYS A 98 -28.29 -14.98 -10.08
C LYS A 98 -27.97 -13.87 -11.08
N SER A 99 -26.88 -13.13 -10.85
CA SER A 99 -26.49 -12.05 -11.75
C SER A 99 -26.04 -12.59 -13.13
N GLY A 100 -26.29 -11.84 -14.20
CA GLY A 100 -25.79 -12.17 -15.54
C GLY A 100 -24.26 -12.24 -15.62
N LEU A 101 -23.58 -11.51 -14.73
CA LEU A 101 -22.14 -11.57 -14.54
C LEU A 101 -21.69 -12.97 -14.11
N PHE A 102 -22.40 -13.66 -13.21
CA PHE A 102 -22.01 -15.02 -12.82
C PHE A 102 -22.06 -15.99 -13.99
N ARG A 103 -23.10 -15.90 -14.82
CA ARG A 103 -23.19 -16.70 -16.03
C ARG A 103 -21.98 -16.44 -16.94
N HIS A 104 -21.62 -15.17 -17.12
CA HIS A 104 -20.49 -14.79 -17.95
C HIS A 104 -19.14 -15.27 -17.38
N ILE A 105 -18.93 -15.15 -16.06
CA ILE A 105 -17.73 -15.64 -15.38
C ILE A 105 -17.64 -17.15 -15.52
N ILE A 106 -18.72 -17.89 -15.28
CA ILE A 106 -18.77 -19.34 -15.45
C ILE A 106 -18.53 -19.72 -16.91
N GLU A 107 -19.28 -19.16 -17.87
CA GLU A 107 -19.13 -19.47 -19.31
C GLU A 107 -17.72 -19.15 -19.83
N LYS A 108 -17.10 -18.05 -19.39
CA LYS A 108 -15.69 -17.78 -19.70
C LYS A 108 -14.78 -18.78 -19.02
N SER A 109 -14.95 -19.05 -17.73
CA SER A 109 -14.11 -19.99 -16.97
C SER A 109 -14.19 -21.41 -17.51
N GLU A 110 -15.34 -21.86 -17.98
CA GLU A 110 -15.56 -23.17 -18.60
C GLU A 110 -14.89 -23.20 -19.97
N LYS A 111 -15.11 -22.18 -20.82
CA LYS A 111 -14.39 -22.07 -22.10
C LYS A 111 -12.88 -22.08 -21.90
N ILE A 112 -12.40 -21.40 -20.85
CA ILE A 112 -11.00 -21.39 -20.44
C ILE A 112 -10.54 -22.80 -20.04
N TYR A 113 -11.27 -23.49 -19.15
CA TYR A 113 -10.96 -24.84 -18.69
C TYR A 113 -10.92 -25.85 -19.85
N PHE A 114 -11.91 -25.81 -20.75
CA PHE A 114 -11.94 -26.64 -21.96
C PHE A 114 -10.87 -26.26 -22.99
N SER A 115 -10.39 -25.02 -23.01
CA SER A 115 -9.26 -24.61 -23.85
C SER A 115 -7.88 -24.90 -23.23
N ALA A 116 -7.79 -24.97 -21.90
CA ALA A 116 -6.57 -25.20 -21.14
C ALA A 116 -6.11 -26.67 -21.16
N GLU A 117 -6.98 -27.61 -21.56
CA GLU A 117 -6.55 -28.95 -21.99
C GLU A 117 -5.61 -28.90 -23.22
N TYR A 118 -5.48 -27.75 -23.89
CA TYR A 118 -4.61 -27.54 -25.05
C TYR A 118 -3.59 -26.39 -24.94
N ASP A 119 -3.65 -25.52 -23.92
CA ASP A 119 -2.72 -24.38 -23.80
C ASP A 119 -2.41 -24.04 -22.33
N THR A 120 -1.12 -24.07 -21.95
CA THR A 120 -0.64 -23.91 -20.57
C THR A 120 -0.48 -22.45 -20.12
N ASN A 121 -0.88 -21.47 -20.93
CA ASN A 121 -0.71 -20.04 -20.66
C ASN A 121 -2.04 -19.31 -20.47
N LEU A 122 -2.65 -19.42 -19.29
CA LEU A 122 -3.76 -18.56 -18.91
C LEU A 122 -3.26 -17.14 -18.63
N THR A 123 -3.87 -16.13 -19.27
CA THR A 123 -3.65 -14.72 -18.94
C THR A 123 -4.16 -14.40 -17.53
N LEU A 124 -3.60 -13.38 -16.87
CA LEU A 124 -4.05 -12.91 -15.54
C LEU A 124 -5.58 -12.73 -15.45
N ASN A 125 -6.19 -12.20 -16.51
CA ASN A 125 -7.64 -12.01 -16.59
C ASN A 125 -8.41 -13.35 -16.61
N GLN A 126 -7.88 -14.36 -17.32
CA GLN A 126 -8.47 -15.70 -17.35
C GLN A 126 -8.34 -16.40 -15.99
N SER A 127 -7.21 -16.23 -15.31
CA SER A 127 -7.01 -16.75 -13.95
C SER A 127 -7.94 -16.09 -12.94
N ILE A 128 -8.13 -14.75 -12.99
CA ILE A 128 -9.08 -14.04 -12.11
C ILE A 128 -10.50 -14.57 -12.31
N LEU A 129 -10.95 -14.74 -13.55
CA LEU A 129 -12.29 -15.26 -13.84
C LEU A 129 -12.46 -16.72 -13.42
N HIS A 130 -11.48 -17.57 -13.71
CA HIS A 130 -11.48 -18.96 -13.28
C HIS A 130 -11.53 -19.08 -11.76
N LEU A 131 -10.77 -18.24 -11.06
CA LEU A 131 -10.67 -18.24 -9.61
C LEU A 131 -11.94 -17.74 -8.92
N ILE A 132 -12.63 -16.76 -9.51
CA ILE A 132 -13.96 -16.36 -9.04
C ILE A 132 -14.96 -17.51 -9.25
N ALA A 133 -14.87 -18.23 -10.36
CA ALA A 133 -15.70 -19.40 -10.64
C ALA A 133 -15.42 -20.58 -9.68
N THR A 134 -14.14 -20.88 -9.40
CA THR A 134 -13.75 -21.99 -8.51
C THR A 134 -13.95 -21.67 -7.03
N ASN A 135 -13.76 -20.42 -6.60
CA ASN A 135 -14.15 -20.00 -5.24
C ASN A 135 -15.67 -20.05 -5.03
N ALA A 136 -16.46 -19.82 -6.09
CA ALA A 136 -17.91 -20.03 -6.05
C ALA A 136 -18.28 -21.52 -5.89
N ASN A 137 -17.43 -22.43 -6.37
CA ASN A 137 -17.55 -23.89 -6.17
C ASN A 137 -16.94 -24.39 -4.84
N PHE A 138 -16.05 -23.63 -4.19
CA PHE A 138 -15.40 -24.01 -2.92
C PHE A 138 -16.33 -23.89 -1.71
N ILE A 139 -17.42 -23.15 -1.85
CA ILE A 139 -18.59 -23.35 -1.01
C ILE A 139 -19.24 -24.61 -1.58
N GLY A 140 -18.99 -25.79 -0.97
CA GLY A 140 -19.37 -27.14 -1.43
C GLY A 140 -20.87 -27.41 -1.57
N ASP A 141 -21.61 -26.42 -2.02
CA ASP A 141 -23.00 -26.43 -2.37
C ASP A 141 -23.17 -25.45 -3.54
N VAL A 142 -23.43 -25.95 -4.75
CA VAL A 142 -23.76 -25.16 -5.95
C VAL A 142 -24.91 -24.17 -5.67
N ARG A 143 -25.67 -24.39 -4.58
CA ARG A 143 -26.70 -23.50 -4.02
C ARG A 143 -26.16 -22.18 -3.44
N ARG A 144 -24.86 -22.03 -3.17
CA ARG A 144 -24.23 -20.84 -2.55
C ARG A 144 -23.26 -20.09 -3.47
N LEU A 145 -23.42 -20.20 -4.78
CA LEU A 145 -22.79 -19.24 -5.70
C LEU A 145 -23.15 -17.81 -5.26
N PRO A 146 -22.19 -16.87 -5.19
CA PRO A 146 -22.54 -15.52 -4.81
C PRO A 146 -23.61 -14.96 -5.76
N THR A 147 -24.52 -14.16 -5.25
CA THR A 147 -25.71 -13.69 -5.97
C THR A 147 -25.51 -12.29 -6.56
N SER A 148 -24.51 -11.56 -6.07
CA SER A 148 -24.22 -10.18 -6.41
C SER A 148 -22.71 -9.91 -6.50
N VAL A 149 -22.36 -8.81 -7.16
CA VAL A 149 -20.98 -8.32 -7.18
C VAL A 149 -20.48 -7.98 -5.77
N ASP A 150 -21.34 -7.46 -4.90
CA ASP A 150 -20.98 -7.14 -3.52
C ASP A 150 -20.51 -8.38 -2.75
N GLU A 151 -21.13 -9.55 -2.95
CA GLU A 151 -20.70 -10.79 -2.30
C GLU A 151 -19.34 -11.29 -2.81
N ILE A 152 -19.05 -11.13 -4.11
CA ILE A 152 -17.72 -11.41 -4.67
C ILE A 152 -16.68 -10.51 -4.00
N MET A 153 -16.94 -9.20 -4.01
CA MET A 153 -15.99 -8.22 -3.49
C MET A 153 -15.76 -8.40 -1.99
N LYS A 154 -16.79 -8.72 -1.20
CA LYS A 154 -16.65 -9.07 0.22
C LYS A 154 -15.80 -10.32 0.43
N SER A 155 -15.96 -11.35 -0.41
CA SER A 155 -15.13 -12.56 -0.35
C SER A 155 -13.66 -12.23 -0.66
N LEU A 156 -13.41 -11.49 -1.74
CA LEU A 156 -12.05 -11.04 -2.12
C LEU A 156 -11.40 -10.20 -1.02
N PHE A 157 -12.20 -9.32 -0.38
CA PHE A 157 -11.75 -8.48 0.71
C PHE A 157 -11.40 -9.32 1.94
N SER A 158 -12.25 -10.28 2.32
CA SER A 158 -11.95 -11.21 3.41
C SER A 158 -10.66 -12.00 3.16
N GLN A 159 -10.43 -12.44 1.92
CA GLN A 159 -9.20 -13.13 1.55
C GLN A 159 -7.96 -12.22 1.58
N LEU A 160 -8.11 -10.92 1.27
CA LEU A 160 -7.07 -9.91 1.44
C LEU A 160 -6.75 -9.69 2.93
N THR A 161 -7.77 -9.59 3.78
CA THR A 161 -7.56 -9.45 5.24
C THR A 161 -6.84 -10.65 5.86
N TYR A 162 -6.99 -11.85 5.27
CA TYR A 162 -6.21 -13.01 5.68
C TYR A 162 -4.72 -12.86 5.33
N LEU A 163 -4.38 -12.37 4.13
CA LEU A 163 -3.00 -12.03 3.76
C LEU A 163 -2.39 -11.02 4.74
N GLU A 164 -3.14 -10.00 5.13
CA GLU A 164 -2.69 -8.98 6.09
C GLU A 164 -2.48 -9.53 7.49
N LYS A 165 -3.28 -10.53 7.88
CA LYS A 165 -3.07 -11.26 9.13
C LYS A 165 -1.78 -12.07 9.10
N LEU A 166 -1.49 -12.75 7.98
CA LEU A 166 -0.23 -13.46 7.80
C LEU A 166 0.96 -12.49 7.83
N LEU A 167 0.86 -11.35 7.17
CA LEU A 167 1.90 -10.31 7.19
C LEU A 167 2.13 -9.76 8.61
N ASN A 168 1.06 -9.54 9.37
CA ASN A 168 1.15 -9.11 10.76
C ASN A 168 1.87 -10.15 11.63
N MET A 169 1.53 -11.43 11.47
CA MET A 169 2.20 -12.52 12.19
C MET A 169 3.69 -12.59 11.84
N TYR A 170 4.02 -12.51 10.55
CA TYR A 170 5.40 -12.54 10.08
C TYR A 170 6.24 -11.40 10.66
N LEU A 171 5.77 -10.16 10.53
CA LEU A 171 6.52 -9.00 11.00
C LEU A 171 6.71 -8.98 12.52
N LEU A 172 5.73 -9.49 13.29
CA LEU A 172 5.91 -9.69 14.72
C LEU A 172 7.05 -10.68 15.02
N GLN A 173 7.10 -11.81 14.29
CA GLN A 173 8.20 -12.78 14.45
C GLN A 173 9.55 -12.18 14.06
N GLU A 174 9.62 -11.37 12.99
CA GLU A 174 10.86 -10.71 12.60
C GLU A 174 11.33 -9.70 13.65
N ILE A 175 10.42 -8.93 14.25
CA ILE A 175 10.76 -8.03 15.35
C ILE A 175 11.27 -8.82 16.57
N ASP A 176 10.61 -9.91 16.94
CA ASP A 176 11.00 -10.74 18.09
C ASP A 176 12.38 -11.38 17.90
N LYS A 177 12.77 -11.70 16.66
CA LYS A 177 14.11 -12.19 16.32
C LYS A 177 15.20 -11.10 16.40
N ASN A 178 14.81 -9.82 16.38
CA ASN A 178 15.73 -8.68 16.30
C ASN A 178 15.56 -7.73 17.50
N PRO A 179 16.01 -8.11 18.72
CA PRO A 179 15.76 -7.34 19.94
C PRO A 179 16.35 -5.91 19.93
N GLU A 180 17.42 -5.68 19.18
CA GLU A 180 18.05 -4.35 19.05
C GLU A 180 17.34 -3.44 18.03
N TYR A 181 16.39 -3.95 17.24
CA TYR A 181 15.72 -3.19 16.17
C TYR A 181 15.08 -1.89 16.68
N SER A 182 14.39 -1.93 17.83
CA SER A 182 13.78 -0.74 18.44
C SER A 182 14.82 0.35 18.76
N LYS A 183 16.00 -0.04 19.26
CA LYS A 183 17.06 0.91 19.60
C LYS A 183 17.71 1.48 18.34
N ILE A 184 17.97 0.64 17.33
CA ILE A 184 18.56 1.05 16.05
C ILE A 184 17.63 2.04 15.32
N THR A 185 16.32 1.75 15.27
CA THR A 185 15.33 2.63 14.64
C THR A 185 15.27 4.00 15.31
N GLN A 186 15.22 4.05 16.65
CA GLN A 186 15.24 5.29 17.42
C GLN A 186 16.51 6.12 17.13
N GLN A 187 17.68 5.49 17.15
CA GLN A 187 18.95 6.16 16.86
C GLN A 187 18.98 6.71 15.43
N LYS A 188 18.47 5.96 14.46
CA LYS A 188 18.45 6.40 13.06
C LYS A 188 17.49 7.56 12.83
N ILE A 189 16.30 7.55 13.45
CA ILE A 189 15.37 8.70 13.42
C ILE A 189 16.03 9.93 14.06
N PHE A 190 16.73 9.76 15.19
CA PHE A 190 17.44 10.84 15.82
C PHE A 190 18.55 11.42 14.92
N THR A 191 19.33 10.57 14.25
CA THR A 191 20.32 11.01 13.25
C THR A 191 19.66 11.78 12.11
N LEU A 192 18.61 11.22 11.49
CA LEU A 192 17.85 11.88 10.43
C LEU A 192 17.31 13.23 10.87
N SER A 193 16.84 13.36 12.12
CA SER A 193 16.30 14.62 12.65
C SER A 193 17.34 15.75 12.72
N LYS A 194 18.62 15.41 12.84
CA LYS A 194 19.73 16.38 12.93
C LYS A 194 20.35 16.74 11.59
N LEU A 195 20.20 15.91 10.56
CA LEU A 195 20.77 16.18 9.24
C LEU A 195 20.18 17.46 8.63
N ALA A 196 21.02 18.21 7.90
CA ALA A 196 20.64 19.41 7.15
C ALA A 196 19.90 20.50 7.96
N ILE A 197 20.02 20.49 9.29
CA ILE A 197 19.39 21.49 10.18
C ILE A 197 20.45 21.97 11.18
N ASP A 198 20.76 23.27 11.15
CA ASP A 198 21.75 23.89 12.04
C ASP A 198 21.20 24.19 13.44
N LYS A 199 19.87 24.26 13.59
CA LYS A 199 19.18 24.60 14.84
C LYS A 199 18.53 23.38 15.48
N SER A 200 18.87 23.09 16.74
CA SER A 200 18.34 21.95 17.50
C SER A 200 16.85 22.05 17.90
N ASP A 201 16.16 23.09 17.44
CA ASP A 201 14.83 23.44 17.93
C ASP A 201 13.67 23.06 17.01
N TYR A 202 13.85 22.15 16.06
CA TYR A 202 12.73 21.68 15.25
C TYR A 202 11.91 20.62 15.98
N ARG A 203 10.58 20.78 16.03
CA ARG A 203 9.68 19.68 16.42
C ARG A 203 9.69 18.62 15.33
N VAL A 204 9.87 17.36 15.70
CA VAL A 204 10.01 16.25 14.74
C VAL A 204 8.67 15.53 14.58
N LYS A 205 8.19 15.44 13.35
CA LYS A 205 7.06 14.61 12.97
C LYS A 205 7.55 13.47 12.10
N VAL A 206 7.14 12.25 12.38
CA VAL A 206 7.47 11.06 11.60
C VAL A 206 6.19 10.53 10.99
N LEU A 207 6.14 10.48 9.66
CA LEU A 207 5.09 9.80 8.91
C LEU A 207 5.66 8.48 8.40
N SER A 208 5.20 7.39 9.00
CA SER A 208 5.67 6.04 8.67
C SER A 208 4.73 5.35 7.71
N PHE A 209 5.28 4.86 6.60
CA PHE A 209 4.62 3.91 5.72
C PHE A 209 5.03 2.47 6.05
N ASN A 210 5.80 2.26 7.13
CA ASN A 210 6.10 0.91 7.60
C ASN A 210 4.95 0.39 8.45
N TYR A 211 4.78 -0.93 8.43
CA TYR A 211 3.82 -1.62 9.27
C TYR A 211 4.32 -1.74 10.71
N THR A 212 5.65 -1.73 10.89
CA THR A 212 6.34 -1.94 12.17
C THR A 212 6.23 -0.72 13.08
N PRO A 213 6.02 -0.92 14.40
CA PRO A 213 5.88 0.20 15.33
C PRO A 213 7.24 0.83 15.64
N ILE A 214 7.31 2.16 15.60
CA ILE A 214 8.44 2.90 16.14
C ILE A 214 8.11 3.30 17.58
N LYS A 215 8.73 2.63 18.54
CA LYS A 215 8.58 2.94 19.96
C LYS A 215 9.68 3.90 20.38
N PHE A 216 9.30 5.03 20.95
CA PHE A 216 10.21 5.99 21.57
C PHE A 216 10.04 5.89 23.09
N ASP A 217 11.15 5.89 23.82
CA ASP A 217 11.12 5.94 25.28
C ASP A 217 10.93 7.41 25.71
N PRO A 218 9.81 7.76 26.37
CA PRO A 218 9.51 9.13 26.79
C PRO A 218 10.64 9.78 27.60
N ASP A 219 11.40 8.99 28.35
CA ASP A 219 12.40 9.49 29.31
C ASP A 219 13.78 9.69 28.67
N THR A 220 14.01 9.19 27.46
CA THR A 220 15.34 9.24 26.80
C THR A 220 15.46 10.31 25.72
N HIS A 221 14.38 10.97 25.34
CA HIS A 221 14.37 11.90 24.21
C HIS A 221 14.28 13.37 24.64
N THR A 222 15.25 14.16 24.19
CA THR A 222 15.26 15.62 24.32
C THR A 222 14.38 16.34 23.30
N LEU A 223 13.85 15.62 22.30
CA LEU A 223 13.03 16.18 21.22
C LEU A 223 11.60 15.64 21.29
N PRO A 224 10.57 16.50 21.15
CA PRO A 224 9.19 16.05 21.00
C PRO A 224 9.00 15.41 19.61
N ILE A 225 8.93 14.09 19.57
CA ILE A 225 8.67 13.28 18.37
C ILE A 225 7.20 12.89 18.34
N ILE A 226 6.50 13.16 17.23
CA ILE A 226 5.15 12.63 16.97
C ILE A 226 5.25 11.64 15.83
N VAL A 227 4.71 10.43 15.99
CA VAL A 227 4.64 9.42 14.91
C VAL A 227 3.21 9.22 14.45
N LYS A 228 3.02 9.09 13.15
CA LYS A 228 1.76 8.67 12.52
C LYS A 228 2.06 7.58 11.49
N ASN A 229 1.36 6.45 11.59
CA ASN A 229 1.46 5.37 10.61
C ASN A 229 0.38 5.52 9.53
N VAL A 230 0.74 5.19 8.29
CA VAL A 230 -0.15 5.28 7.12
C VAL A 230 -0.85 3.95 6.82
N HIS A 231 -0.14 2.82 6.92
CA HIS A 231 -0.66 1.49 6.61
C HIS A 231 -1.18 0.72 7.83
N GLY A 232 -1.62 1.44 8.86
CA GLY A 232 -2.01 0.86 10.14
C GLY A 232 -0.81 0.52 11.03
N GLU A 233 -1.03 -0.33 12.02
CA GLU A 233 -0.01 -0.72 13.00
C GLU A 233 -0.11 -2.21 13.30
N LEU A 234 1.02 -2.87 13.58
CA LEU A 234 1.00 -4.25 14.04
C LEU A 234 0.11 -4.42 15.28
N THR A 235 -0.76 -5.41 15.23
CA THR A 235 -1.62 -5.78 16.35
C THR A 235 -1.04 -7.00 17.06
N PRO A 236 -0.95 -6.99 18.40
CA PRO A 236 -0.52 -8.17 19.14
C PRO A 236 -1.43 -9.36 18.84
N ALA A 237 -0.84 -10.54 18.67
CA ALA A 237 -1.53 -11.77 18.25
C ALA A 237 -2.76 -12.13 19.10
N VAL A 238 -2.83 -11.68 20.35
CA VAL A 238 -3.95 -11.89 21.28
C VAL A 238 -5.27 -11.33 20.75
N ARG A 239 -5.26 -10.31 19.89
CA ARG A 239 -6.49 -9.69 19.36
C ARG A 239 -7.07 -10.38 18.13
N GLY A 240 -6.34 -11.29 17.48
CA GLY A 240 -6.82 -12.04 16.30
C GLY A 240 -7.01 -11.23 15.01
N ASP A 241 -7.30 -9.93 15.13
CA ASP A 241 -7.50 -8.97 14.04
C ASP A 241 -6.20 -8.23 13.69
N SER A 242 -5.97 -8.01 12.40
CA SER A 242 -4.85 -7.21 11.87
C SER A 242 -5.32 -5.79 11.56
N ASN A 243 -4.55 -4.78 11.96
CA ASN A 243 -4.79 -3.40 11.52
C ASN A 243 -3.93 -3.02 10.30
N ILE A 244 -3.13 -3.95 9.77
CA ILE A 244 -2.37 -3.74 8.53
C ILE A 244 -3.34 -3.40 7.40
N ILE A 245 -2.97 -2.42 6.60
CA ILE A 245 -3.69 -2.02 5.39
C ILE A 245 -2.79 -2.26 4.18
N LEU A 246 -3.06 -3.34 3.44
CA LEU A 246 -2.66 -3.50 2.04
C LEU A 246 -3.82 -2.98 1.20
N GLY A 247 -3.57 -1.93 0.43
CA GLY A 247 -4.67 -1.24 -0.25
C GLY A 247 -4.24 -0.50 -1.49
N ILE A 248 -5.23 -0.11 -2.26
CA ILE A 248 -5.00 0.64 -3.50
C ILE A 248 -5.18 2.14 -3.25
N ASP A 249 -4.56 2.95 -4.11
CA ASP A 249 -4.80 4.39 -4.13
C ASP A 249 -6.23 4.68 -4.63
N GLN A 250 -6.90 5.67 -4.03
CA GLN A 250 -8.27 6.03 -4.39
C GLN A 250 -8.42 6.54 -5.83
N SER A 251 -7.35 7.06 -6.43
CA SER A 251 -7.33 7.51 -7.82
C SER A 251 -7.56 6.38 -8.84
N LEU A 252 -7.45 5.12 -8.40
CA LEU A 252 -7.75 3.93 -9.22
C LEU A 252 -9.25 3.61 -9.32
N LEU A 253 -10.10 4.34 -8.57
CA LEU A 253 -11.55 4.20 -8.66
C LEU A 253 -12.11 4.96 -9.87
N PHE A 254 -13.04 4.36 -10.62
CA PHE A 254 -13.70 5.05 -11.73
C PHE A 254 -14.62 6.18 -11.25
N SER A 255 -14.57 7.31 -11.95
CA SER A 255 -15.22 8.56 -11.56
C SER A 255 -16.70 8.64 -11.96
N ASP A 256 -17.23 7.62 -12.63
CA ASP A 256 -18.47 7.70 -13.42
C ASP A 256 -19.77 7.55 -12.59
N GLY A 257 -19.76 8.02 -11.33
CA GLY A 257 -20.95 8.21 -10.50
C GLY A 257 -21.59 6.95 -9.89
N ASN A 258 -21.29 5.76 -10.42
CA ASN A 258 -21.73 4.47 -9.88
C ASN A 258 -20.57 3.72 -9.19
N VAL A 259 -19.90 4.37 -8.24
CA VAL A 259 -18.84 3.71 -7.47
C VAL A 259 -19.48 2.67 -6.55
N GLN A 260 -19.26 1.40 -6.85
CA GLN A 260 -19.72 0.32 -6.00
C GLN A 260 -18.94 0.34 -4.69
N PHE A 261 -19.65 0.49 -3.58
CA PHE A 261 -19.03 0.69 -2.26
C PHE A 261 -18.11 -0.46 -1.84
N SER A 262 -18.41 -1.69 -2.24
CA SER A 262 -17.55 -2.86 -1.97
C SER A 262 -16.16 -2.78 -2.63
N ILE A 263 -15.98 -1.89 -3.62
CA ILE A 263 -14.67 -1.61 -4.24
C ILE A 263 -13.91 -0.56 -3.44
N VAL A 264 -14.64 0.42 -2.89
CA VAL A 264 -14.08 1.47 -2.02
C VAL A 264 -13.40 0.86 -0.78
N GLU A 265 -13.90 -0.27 -0.29
CA GLU A 265 -13.33 -1.01 0.83
C GLU A 265 -11.85 -1.40 0.64
N PHE A 266 -11.39 -1.57 -0.61
CA PHE A 266 -10.00 -1.87 -0.94
C PHE A 266 -9.06 -0.66 -0.89
N THR A 267 -9.59 0.56 -0.79
CA THR A 267 -8.76 1.76 -0.79
C THR A 267 -8.14 2.03 0.58
N LYS A 268 -6.88 2.50 0.58
CA LYS A 268 -6.21 2.92 1.81
C LYS A 268 -7.00 4.02 2.54
N THR A 269 -7.55 4.99 1.80
CA THR A 269 -8.33 6.11 2.36
C THR A 269 -9.52 5.62 3.19
N TYR A 270 -10.34 4.72 2.63
CA TYR A 270 -11.51 4.18 3.31
C TYR A 270 -11.12 3.41 4.57
N ARG A 271 -10.09 2.58 4.47
CA ARG A 271 -9.64 1.74 5.58
C ARG A 271 -9.03 2.56 6.72
N THR A 272 -8.27 3.59 6.39
CA THR A 272 -7.76 4.54 7.39
C THR A 272 -8.90 5.32 8.05
N LEU A 273 -9.94 5.70 7.30
CA LEU A 273 -11.15 6.31 7.87
C LEU A 273 -11.85 5.37 8.87
N PHE A 274 -11.95 4.08 8.55
CA PHE A 274 -12.57 3.09 9.44
C PHE A 274 -11.76 2.87 10.74
N LEU A 275 -10.42 2.92 10.68
CA LEU A 275 -9.56 2.82 11.85
C LEU A 275 -9.56 4.08 12.73
N GLN A 276 -9.96 5.24 12.18
CA GLN A 276 -10.04 6.50 12.92
C GLN A 276 -11.25 6.47 13.88
N LYS A 277 -10.99 6.15 15.15
CA LYS A 277 -12.05 6.07 16.17
C LYS A 277 -12.54 7.44 16.65
N HIS A 278 -11.64 8.42 16.76
CA HIS A 278 -11.96 9.78 17.23
C HIS A 278 -11.03 10.82 16.59
N VAL A 279 -11.61 11.92 16.09
CA VAL A 279 -10.87 13.11 15.67
C VAL A 279 -11.05 14.17 16.74
N THR A 280 -9.96 14.50 17.45
CA THR A 280 -9.94 15.67 18.33
C THR A 280 -9.70 16.91 17.48
N VAL A 281 -10.54 17.93 17.61
CA VAL A 281 -10.29 19.24 17.02
C VAL A 281 -9.11 19.86 17.76
N THR A 282 -7.91 19.69 17.22
CA THR A 282 -6.69 20.35 17.71
C THR A 282 -6.39 21.57 16.83
N GLU A 283 -5.78 22.61 17.39
CA GLU A 283 -5.45 23.85 16.66
C GLU A 283 -4.53 23.65 15.45
N SER A 284 -3.79 22.53 15.37
CA SER A 284 -2.88 22.26 14.24
C SER A 284 -3.02 20.83 13.72
N SER A 285 -3.23 20.68 12.41
CA SER A 285 -3.14 19.40 11.69
C SER A 285 -1.73 18.79 11.76
N PHE A 286 -1.66 17.47 11.57
CA PHE A 286 -0.37 16.74 11.54
C PHE A 286 0.54 17.27 10.43
N ILE A 287 -0.01 17.46 9.23
CA ILE A 287 0.67 18.21 8.15
C ILE A 287 0.13 19.63 8.19
N ASN A 288 1.01 20.61 8.35
CA ASN A 288 0.64 22.02 8.44
C ASN A 288 1.78 22.89 7.91
N LYS A 289 1.49 24.19 7.77
CA LYS A 289 2.41 25.16 7.20
C LYS A 289 3.66 25.45 8.04
N HIS A 290 3.76 25.03 9.30
CA HIS A 290 4.98 25.21 10.10
C HIS A 290 6.10 24.23 9.74
N ILE A 291 5.79 23.21 8.94
CA ILE A 291 6.81 22.29 8.40
C ILE A 291 7.62 23.02 7.34
N LYS A 292 8.93 23.14 7.58
CA LYS A 292 9.89 23.78 6.68
C LYS A 292 10.82 22.79 6.00
N VAL A 293 11.05 21.64 6.62
CA VAL A 293 11.95 20.60 6.13
C VAL A 293 11.21 19.29 6.05
N VAL A 294 11.26 18.63 4.90
CA VAL A 294 10.75 17.28 4.67
C VAL A 294 11.91 16.38 4.28
N LYS A 295 12.07 15.26 4.99
CA LYS A 295 13.14 14.28 4.79
C LYS A 295 12.53 12.94 4.46
N PHE A 296 12.91 12.34 3.35
CA PHE A 296 12.48 11.02 2.92
C PHE A 296 13.61 10.02 3.15
N TYR A 297 13.29 8.83 3.65
CA TYR A 297 14.27 7.76 3.74
C TYR A 297 13.63 6.37 3.65
N GLY A 298 14.18 5.52 2.79
CA GLY A 298 13.72 4.13 2.63
C GLY A 298 12.32 3.97 2.01
N HIS A 299 11.68 5.04 1.55
CA HIS A 299 10.41 4.93 0.83
C HIS A 299 10.65 4.63 -0.66
N SER A 300 9.82 3.79 -1.26
CA SER A 300 9.87 3.47 -2.70
C SER A 300 9.42 4.63 -3.60
N LEU A 301 8.87 5.69 -3.00
CA LEU A 301 8.11 6.77 -3.67
C LEU A 301 7.13 6.27 -4.75
N GLY A 302 6.56 5.07 -4.56
CA GLY A 302 5.70 4.42 -5.54
C GLY A 302 4.34 5.09 -5.71
N SER A 303 3.67 4.78 -6.83
CA SER A 303 2.37 5.36 -7.19
C SER A 303 1.24 5.00 -6.22
N ALA A 304 1.34 3.88 -5.51
CA ALA A 304 0.34 3.43 -4.53
C ALA A 304 0.21 4.37 -3.31
N ASP A 305 1.19 5.25 -3.09
CA ASP A 305 1.22 6.23 -2.00
C ASP A 305 1.19 7.68 -2.50
N TYR A 306 1.07 7.87 -3.81
CA TYR A 306 1.19 9.18 -4.45
C TYR A 306 0.20 10.21 -3.90
N SER A 307 -1.05 9.83 -3.62
CA SER A 307 -2.05 10.75 -3.06
C SER A 307 -1.65 11.34 -1.71
N TYR A 308 -0.87 10.63 -0.90
CA TYR A 308 -0.30 11.17 0.33
C TYR A 308 0.75 12.24 0.04
N PHE A 309 1.67 11.99 -0.91
CA PHE A 309 2.68 12.98 -1.29
C PHE A 309 2.06 14.22 -1.90
N GLN A 310 1.10 14.05 -2.80
CA GLN A 310 0.34 15.17 -3.38
C GLN A 310 -0.31 16.02 -2.28
N SER A 311 -1.05 15.39 -1.36
CA SER A 311 -1.71 16.10 -0.25
C SER A 311 -0.71 16.84 0.67
N ILE A 312 0.46 16.24 0.92
CA ILE A 312 1.53 16.87 1.70
C ILE A 312 2.08 18.08 0.95
N PHE A 313 2.40 17.94 -0.33
CA PHE A 313 2.99 19.02 -1.13
C PHE A 313 2.03 20.18 -1.37
N ASP A 314 0.74 19.89 -1.53
CA ASP A 314 -0.34 20.88 -1.64
C ASP A 314 -0.46 21.70 -0.34
N GLU A 315 -0.55 21.05 0.82
CA GLU A 315 -0.68 21.73 2.12
C GLU A 315 0.57 22.57 2.46
N LEU A 316 1.76 22.07 2.11
CA LEU A 316 3.02 22.77 2.33
C LEU A 316 3.26 23.90 1.32
N ASP A 317 2.58 23.88 0.17
CA ASP A 317 2.76 24.79 -0.96
C ASP A 317 4.24 24.90 -1.37
N ILE A 318 4.82 23.75 -1.73
CA ILE A 318 6.27 23.62 -1.99
C ILE A 318 6.76 24.46 -3.18
N TYR A 319 5.84 24.94 -4.02
CA TYR A 319 6.17 25.83 -5.14
C TYR A 319 6.44 27.25 -4.66
N ASN A 320 5.52 27.85 -3.88
CA ASN A 320 5.62 29.26 -3.48
C ASN A 320 6.34 29.45 -2.15
N ARG A 321 6.34 28.45 -1.27
CA ARG A 321 6.92 28.56 0.08
C ARG A 321 8.32 27.97 0.12
N GLU A 322 9.11 28.54 1.02
CA GLU A 322 10.44 28.05 1.36
C GLU A 322 10.31 26.77 2.19
N VAL A 323 10.17 25.65 1.47
CA VAL A 323 10.15 24.28 1.99
C VAL A 323 11.29 23.51 1.33
N TYR A 324 12.05 22.77 2.13
CA TYR A 324 13.21 21.99 1.70
C TYR A 324 12.89 20.49 1.70
N LEU A 325 13.23 19.80 0.62
CA LEU A 325 13.04 18.36 0.44
C LEU A 325 14.39 17.65 0.38
N PHE A 326 14.63 16.74 1.32
CA PHE A 326 15.83 15.92 1.35
C PHE A 326 15.46 14.45 1.13
N PHE A 327 16.05 13.82 0.13
CA PHE A 327 15.84 12.41 -0.17
C PHE A 327 17.11 11.64 0.18
N TYR A 328 17.06 10.92 1.29
CA TYR A 328 18.14 10.07 1.74
C TYR A 328 17.94 8.64 1.26
N TYR A 329 19.02 7.99 0.84
CA TYR A 329 19.03 6.57 0.46
C TYR A 329 20.26 5.87 1.02
N SER A 330 20.28 4.54 1.02
CA SER A 330 21.40 3.77 1.56
C SER A 330 21.58 2.48 0.78
N ASN A 331 22.83 2.08 0.59
CA ASN A 331 23.21 0.87 -0.13
C ASN A 331 23.47 -0.27 0.88
N TYR A 332 22.42 -0.83 1.47
CA TYR A 332 22.53 -1.80 2.58
C TYR A 332 22.85 -3.24 2.15
N ASP A 333 22.80 -3.55 0.85
CA ASP A 333 23.07 -4.87 0.26
C ASP A 333 24.06 -4.78 -0.90
N GLU A 334 25.01 -3.85 -0.83
CA GLU A 334 26.04 -3.58 -1.86
C GLU A 334 25.51 -3.12 -3.23
N VAL A 335 24.18 -3.02 -3.40
CA VAL A 335 23.54 -2.47 -4.60
C VAL A 335 23.51 -0.95 -4.55
N ASP A 336 24.03 -0.29 -5.59
CA ASP A 336 23.91 1.16 -5.74
C ASP A 336 22.47 1.58 -6.08
N ARG A 337 21.79 2.15 -5.10
CA ARG A 337 20.41 2.66 -5.24
C ARG A 337 20.34 4.11 -5.68
N GLY A 338 21.48 4.77 -5.90
CA GLY A 338 21.52 6.15 -6.36
C GLY A 338 20.66 6.37 -7.61
N PRO A 339 20.94 5.70 -8.73
CA PRO A 339 20.19 5.89 -9.98
C PRO A 339 18.68 5.69 -9.84
N GLU A 340 18.26 4.63 -9.14
CA GLU A 340 16.85 4.33 -8.87
C GLU A 340 16.19 5.43 -8.04
N GLN A 341 16.89 5.96 -7.01
CA GLN A 341 16.39 7.05 -6.19
C GLN A 341 16.23 8.34 -7.00
N TYR A 342 17.19 8.67 -7.89
CA TYR A 342 17.08 9.84 -8.77
C TYR A 342 15.87 9.74 -9.71
N GLU A 343 15.65 8.57 -10.31
CA GLU A 343 14.51 8.34 -11.20
C GLU A 343 13.18 8.50 -10.45
N ARG A 344 13.05 7.89 -9.28
CA ARG A 344 11.84 7.97 -8.44
C ARG A 344 11.52 9.38 -7.96
N VAL A 345 12.53 10.14 -7.55
CA VAL A 345 12.34 11.54 -7.15
C VAL A 345 11.93 12.38 -8.36
N TYR A 346 12.53 12.16 -9.53
CA TYR A 346 12.13 12.84 -10.75
C TYR A 346 10.67 12.55 -11.11
N GLN A 347 10.25 11.28 -11.09
CA GLN A 347 8.88 10.86 -11.35
C GLN A 347 7.89 11.50 -10.37
N LEU A 348 8.16 11.40 -9.06
CA LEU A 348 7.32 12.01 -8.03
C LEU A 348 7.11 13.52 -8.25
N MET A 349 8.20 14.24 -8.51
CA MET A 349 8.14 15.70 -8.72
C MET A 349 7.45 16.07 -10.03
N SER A 350 7.64 15.26 -11.07
CA SER A 350 6.97 15.42 -12.37
C SER A 350 5.46 15.20 -12.24
N ASP A 351 5.05 14.09 -11.61
CA ASP A 351 3.65 13.73 -11.41
C ASP A 351 2.92 14.80 -10.59
N TYR A 352 3.56 15.26 -9.50
CA TYR A 352 3.03 16.38 -8.71
C TYR A 352 2.91 17.65 -9.54
N GLY A 353 3.93 18.00 -10.34
CA GLY A 353 3.88 19.12 -11.27
C GLY A 353 2.71 19.03 -12.27
N MET A 354 2.37 17.83 -12.75
CA MET A 354 1.22 17.62 -13.65
C MET A 354 -0.13 17.83 -12.95
N SER A 355 -0.20 17.58 -11.64
CA SER A 355 -1.41 17.78 -10.84
C SER A 355 -1.69 19.24 -10.47
N MET A 356 -0.70 20.14 -10.65
CA MET A 356 -0.85 21.56 -10.31
C MET A 356 -1.80 22.27 -11.27
N GLN A 357 -2.65 23.17 -10.74
CA GLN A 357 -3.58 23.98 -11.55
C GLN A 357 -2.85 24.82 -12.61
N ASN A 358 -1.68 25.35 -12.28
CA ASN A 358 -0.86 26.10 -13.23
C ASN A 358 0.17 25.17 -13.90
N VAL A 359 -0.18 24.71 -15.10
CA VAL A 359 0.64 23.79 -15.92
C VAL A 359 2.06 24.32 -16.16
N SER A 360 2.24 25.63 -16.35
CA SER A 360 3.59 26.20 -16.58
C SER A 360 4.43 26.21 -15.31
N GLN A 361 3.81 26.40 -14.15
CA GLN A 361 4.51 26.32 -12.87
C GLN A 361 4.89 24.86 -12.58
N GLY A 362 3.97 23.94 -12.82
CA GLY A 362 4.17 22.50 -12.67
C GLY A 362 5.36 21.97 -13.46
N LYS A 363 5.44 22.30 -14.76
CA LYS A 363 6.56 21.91 -15.63
C LYS A 363 7.93 22.41 -15.15
N ASN A 364 7.96 23.54 -14.43
CA ASN A 364 9.19 24.18 -13.97
C ASN A 364 9.46 23.95 -12.47
N LEU A 365 8.63 23.16 -11.77
CA LEU A 365 8.73 22.99 -10.32
C LEU A 365 10.10 22.46 -9.90
N LEU A 366 10.53 21.33 -10.47
CA LEU A 366 11.81 20.72 -10.12
C LEU A 366 12.98 21.66 -10.42
N HIS A 367 12.95 22.33 -11.58
CA HIS A 367 13.96 23.31 -11.96
C HIS A 367 14.05 24.48 -10.97
N LYS A 368 12.91 25.03 -10.55
CA LYS A 368 12.84 26.10 -9.54
C LYS A 368 13.43 25.63 -8.21
N MET A 369 13.04 24.45 -7.71
CA MET A 369 13.54 23.92 -6.45
C MET A 369 15.05 23.67 -6.48
N GLN A 370 15.61 23.27 -7.62
CA GLN A 370 17.04 23.12 -7.82
C GLN A 370 17.77 24.48 -7.79
N LEU A 371 17.28 25.47 -8.55
CA LEU A 371 17.88 26.83 -8.55
C LEU A 371 17.87 27.49 -7.18
N GLU A 372 16.84 27.21 -6.39
CA GLU A 372 16.69 27.73 -5.03
C GLU A 372 17.41 26.87 -3.97
N ASN A 373 18.10 25.80 -4.36
CA ASN A 373 18.78 24.84 -3.46
C ASN A 373 17.85 24.25 -2.38
N ARG A 374 16.59 23.97 -2.75
CA ARG A 374 15.54 23.45 -1.87
C ARG A 374 15.28 21.96 -2.02
N ILE A 375 16.01 21.26 -2.88
CA ILE A 375 15.88 19.82 -3.07
C ILE A 375 17.26 19.17 -3.13
N SER A 376 17.41 18.03 -2.46
CA SER A 376 18.68 17.29 -2.42
C SER A 376 18.44 15.78 -2.39
N ILE A 377 19.29 15.02 -3.07
CA ILE A 377 19.29 13.55 -3.08
C ILE A 377 20.70 13.12 -2.66
N THR A 378 20.83 12.46 -1.51
CA THR A 378 22.14 12.15 -0.91
C THR A 378 22.16 10.78 -0.23
N PRO A 379 23.25 10.02 -0.35
CA PRO A 379 23.39 8.79 0.43
C PRO A 379 23.51 9.10 1.92
N LEU A 380 22.88 8.27 2.75
CA LEU A 380 23.06 8.23 4.19
C LEU A 380 24.21 7.26 4.49
N THR A 381 25.38 7.82 4.80
CA THR A 381 26.60 7.08 5.16
C THR A 381 26.61 6.66 6.62
#